data_AF-A0A7J9ZUW7-F1
#
_entry.id   AF-A0A7J9ZUW7-F1
#
_cell.length_a   1.000
_cell.length_b   1.000
_cell.length_c   1.000
_cell.angle_alpha   90.00
_cell.angle_beta   90.00
_cell.angle_gamma   90.00
#
_symmetry.space_group_name_H-M   'P 1'
#
loop_
_entity.id
_entity.type
_entity.pdbx_description
1 polymer ?
#
loop_
_entity_poly.entity_id
_entity_poly.type
_entity_poly.pdbx_seq_one_letter_code
_entity_poly.pdbx_strand_id
1 'polypeptide(L)' 'WTAILALVEAEMGVAFVPRAARLPVPEGVVMLPVEGHNTRRHLYAAIRCGTEARPAIARYIAALRDVVVAAAV' A
#
# COMPACT_ATOMS: atom_id res chain seq x y z
N TRP A 1 -7.35 8.42 -0.66
CA TRP A 1 -6.07 9.15 -0.51
C TRP A 1 -6.00 10.40 -1.35
N THR A 2 -6.53 10.44 -2.59
CA THR A 2 -6.64 11.69 -3.38
C THR A 2 -7.29 12.83 -2.60
N ALA A 3 -8.43 12.57 -1.95
CA ALA A 3 -9.09 13.56 -1.08
C ALA A 3 -8.22 14.00 0.11
N ILE A 4 -7.44 13.08 0.71
CA ILE A 4 -6.58 13.41 1.86
C ILE A 4 -5.45 14.34 1.42
N LEU A 5 -4.81 14.06 0.27
CA LEU A 5 -3.76 14.93 -0.26
C LEU A 5 -4.31 16.30 -0.67
N ALA A 6 -5.53 16.37 -1.19
CA ALA A 6 -6.20 17.64 -1.48
C ALA A 6 -6.45 18.48 -0.22
N LEU A 7 -6.77 17.86 0.92
CA LEU A 7 -6.92 18.56 2.20
C LEU A 7 -5.57 19.07 2.73
N VAL A 8 -4.51 18.29 2.56
CA VAL A 8 -3.14 18.71 2.92
C VAL A 8 -2.68 19.87 2.03
N GLU A 9 -2.92 19.79 0.72
CA GLU A 9 -2.64 20.86 -0.24
C GLU A 9 -3.44 22.14 0.07
N ALA A 10 -4.67 22.00 0.56
CA ALA A 10 -5.50 23.10 1.06
C ALA A 10 -5.13 23.56 2.49
N GLU A 11 -3.94 23.20 2.97
CA GLU A 11 -3.38 23.60 4.27
C GLU A 11 -4.21 23.19 5.50
N MET A 12 -5.06 22.17 5.37
CA MET A 12 -5.92 21.71 6.47
C MET A 12 -5.22 20.78 7.46
N GLY A 13 -3.93 20.48 7.25
CA GLY A 13 -3.10 19.73 8.20
C GLY A 13 -2.08 18.81 7.52
N VAL A 14 -1.64 17.78 8.27
CA VAL A 14 -0.69 16.76 7.81
C VAL A 14 -1.32 15.37 7.86
N ALA A 15 -0.82 14.44 7.05
CA ALA A 15 -1.34 13.07 7.00
C ALA A 15 -0.22 12.04 6.89
N PHE A 16 -0.41 10.89 7.53
CA PHE A 16 0.41 9.71 7.29
C PHE A 16 -0.14 8.95 6.09
N VAL A 17 0.73 8.73 5.10
CA VAL A 17 0.39 8.00 3.88
C VAL A 17 1.25 6.73 3.79
N PRO A 18 0.66 5.54 3.60
CA PRO A 18 1.42 4.32 3.38
C PRO A 18 2.27 4.43 2.12
N ARG A 19 3.54 4.02 2.18
CA ARG A 19 4.45 4.00 1.00
C ARG A 19 3.88 3.22 -0.19
N ALA A 20 3.03 2.21 0.07
CA ALA A 20 2.36 1.43 -0.97
C ALA A 20 1.28 2.23 -1.75
N ALA A 21 0.84 3.38 -1.25
CA ALA A 21 -0.08 4.25 -1.97
C ALA A 21 0.69 4.95 -3.10
N ARG A 22 0.66 4.35 -4.30
CA ARG A 22 1.23 4.94 -5.52
C ARG A 22 0.28 6.02 -6.04
N LEU A 23 0.42 7.23 -5.52
CA LEU A 23 -0.43 8.35 -5.89
C LEU A 23 0.43 9.50 -6.39
N PRO A 24 -0.04 10.26 -7.40
CA PRO A 24 0.58 11.54 -7.71
C PRO A 24 0.51 12.43 -6.47
N VAL A 25 1.66 12.97 -6.08
CA VAL A 25 1.75 13.97 -5.02
C VAL A 25 1.45 15.32 -5.67
N PRO A 26 0.46 16.08 -5.17
CA PRO A 26 0.21 17.43 -5.67
C PRO A 26 1.43 18.33 -5.49
N GLU A 27 1.60 19.34 -6.36
CA GLU A 27 2.80 20.20 -6.36
C GLU A 27 3.00 20.93 -5.03
N GLY A 28 1.91 21.31 -4.35
CA GLY A 28 1.93 21.96 -3.03
C GLY A 28 2.20 21.01 -1.84
N VAL A 29 2.43 19.71 -2.07
CA VAL A 29 2.59 18.73 -1.00
C VAL A 29 3.98 18.10 -1.02
N VAL A 30 4.64 18.10 0.12
CA VAL A 30 5.94 17.42 0.31
C VAL A 30 5.74 16.15 1.13
N MET A 31 6.42 15.07 0.71
CA MET A 31 6.42 13.79 1.41
C MET A 31 7.70 13.65 2.24
N LEU A 32 7.57 13.37 3.52
CA LEU A 32 8.70 13.17 4.43
C LEU A 32 8.73 11.72 4.95
N PRO A 33 9.92 11.12 5.12
CA PRO A 33 10.03 9.83 5.79
C PRO A 33 9.64 9.96 7.26
N VAL A 34 8.95 8.95 7.78
CA VAL A 34 8.67 8.86 9.22
C VAL A 34 9.87 8.20 9.90
N GLU A 35 10.55 8.95 10.76
CA GLU A 35 11.70 8.48 11.54
C GLU A 35 11.30 8.04 12.96
N GLY A 36 12.17 7.30 13.64
CA GLY A 36 12.00 6.93 15.06
C GLY A 36 10.94 5.85 15.35
N HIS A 37 10.15 5.43 14.37
CA HIS A 37 9.06 4.46 14.55
C HIS A 37 9.06 3.43 13.41
N ASN A 38 9.02 2.13 13.74
CA ASN A 38 8.90 1.06 12.75
C ASN A 38 7.43 0.87 12.33
N THR A 39 6.84 1.92 11.75
CA THR A 39 5.43 1.91 11.31
C THR A 39 5.28 0.98 10.12
N ARG A 40 4.62 -0.16 10.33
CA ARG A 40 4.37 -1.16 9.29
C ARG A 40 2.89 -1.22 8.97
N ARG A 41 2.58 -1.26 7.68
CA ARG A 41 1.25 -1.60 7.19
C ARG A 41 1.26 -3.07 6.78
N HIS A 42 0.48 -3.89 7.46
CA HIS A 42 0.32 -5.29 7.09
C HIS A 42 -0.73 -5.41 5.98
N LEU A 43 -0.35 -6.01 4.85
CA LEU A 43 -1.26 -6.36 3.76
C LEU A 43 -1.41 -7.87 3.73
N TYR A 44 -2.66 -8.34 3.71
CA TYR A 44 -2.98 -9.76 3.68
C TYR A 44 -3.75 -10.09 2.41
N ALA A 45 -3.37 -11.18 1.75
CA ALA A 45 -4.21 -11.84 0.77
C ALA A 45 -4.94 -12.98 1.47
N ALA A 46 -6.27 -12.98 1.40
CA ALA A 46 -7.10 -14.01 2.01
C ALA A 46 -7.98 -14.67 0.94
N ILE A 47 -8.17 -15.98 1.08
CA ILE A 47 -9.06 -16.78 0.25
C ILE A 47 -9.98 -17.60 1.16
N ARG A 48 -11.08 -18.11 0.60
CA ARG A 48 -11.96 -19.02 1.33
C ARG A 48 -11.22 -20.33 1.60
N CYS A 49 -11.27 -20.81 2.85
CA CYS A 49 -10.74 -22.13 3.21
C CYS A 49 -11.32 -23.24 2.30
N GLY A 50 -10.48 -24.15 1.84
CA GLY A 50 -10.84 -25.25 0.94
C GLY A 50 -10.88 -24.86 -0.55
N THR A 51 -10.47 -23.63 -0.90
CA THR A 51 -10.39 -23.16 -2.30
C THR A 51 -8.97 -23.04 -2.84
N GLU A 52 -7.97 -23.42 -2.05
CA GLU A 52 -6.54 -23.28 -2.32
C GLU A 52 -6.14 -23.97 -3.63
N ALA A 53 -6.71 -25.15 -3.90
CA ALA A 53 -6.40 -25.96 -5.07
C ALA A 53 -7.11 -25.52 -6.36
N ARG A 54 -8.03 -24.53 -6.30
CA ARG A 54 -8.71 -24.04 -7.51
C ARG A 54 -7.68 -23.39 -8.43
N PRO A 55 -7.59 -23.78 -9.73
CA PRO A 55 -6.51 -23.32 -10.61
C PRO A 55 -6.34 -21.79 -10.69
N ALA A 56 -7.45 -21.05 -10.76
CA ALA A 56 -7.42 -19.59 -10.79
C ALA A 56 -6.86 -18.98 -9.49
N ILE A 57 -7.25 -19.53 -8.34
CA ILE A 57 -6.78 -19.08 -7.02
C ILE A 57 -5.30 -19.42 -6.85
N ALA A 58 -4.90 -20.66 -7.13
CA ALA A 58 -3.52 -21.10 -7.03
C ALA A 58 -2.58 -20.23 -7.89
N ARG A 59 -2.97 -19.95 -9.15
CA ARG A 59 -2.18 -19.08 -10.03
C ARG A 59 -2.11 -17.64 -9.53
N TYR A 60 -3.22 -17.09 -9.04
CA TYR A 60 -3.23 -15.72 -8.51
C TYR A 60 -2.35 -15.58 -7.27
N ILE A 61 -2.43 -16.54 -6.34
CA ILE A 61 -1.56 -16.55 -5.14
C ILE A 61 -0.09 -16.71 -5.51
N ALA A 62 0.24 -17.56 -6.49
CA ALA A 62 1.61 -17.67 -7.00
C ALA A 62 2.11 -16.34 -7.54
N ALA A 63 1.34 -15.68 -8.42
CA ALA A 63 1.69 -14.38 -8.97
C ALA A 63 1.86 -13.30 -7.88
N LEU A 64 0.99 -13.30 -6.86
CA LEU A 64 1.14 -12.39 -5.72
C LEU A 64 2.44 -12.65 -4.94
N ARG A 65 2.84 -13.91 -4.74
CA ARG A 65 4.10 -14.24 -4.06
C ARG A 65 5.31 -13.74 -4.85
N ASP A 66 5.29 -13.91 -6.17
CA ASP A 66 6.40 -13.47 -7.03
C ASP A 66 6.62 -11.95 -6.93
N VAL A 67 5.55 -11.15 -6.93
CA VAL A 67 5.67 -9.69 -6.83
C VAL A 67 5.97 -9.18 -5.42
N VAL A 68 5.58 -9.91 -4.37
CA VAL A 68 5.90 -9.53 -2.98
C VAL A 68 7.39 -9.71 -2.68
N VAL A 69 8.03 -10.74 -3.25
CA VAL A 69 9.48 -10.95 -3.12
C VAL A 69 10.25 -9.80 -3.79
N ALA A 70 9.76 -9.27 -4.91
CA ALA A 70 10.36 -8.13 -5.60
C ALA A 70 10.16 -6.77 -4.91
N ALA A 71 9.09 -6.61 -4.12
CA ALA A 71 8.76 -5.35 -3.45
C ALA A 71 9.38 -5.20 -2.05
N ALA A 72 10.06 -6.24 -1.55
CA ALA A 72 10.73 -6.26 -0.25
C ALA A 72 12.22 -5.86 -0.31
N VAL A 73 12.75 -5.59 -1.50
CA VAL A 73 14.12 -5.09 -1.78
C VAL A 73 14.04 -3.59 -2.06
#